data_AF-A0A812TNC2-F1
#
_entry.id   AF-A0A812TNC2-F1
#
_cell.length_a   1.000
_cell.length_b   1.000
_cell.length_c   1.000
_cell.angle_alpha   90.00
_cell.angle_beta   90.00
_cell.angle_gamma   90.00
#
_symmetry.space_group_name_H-M   'P 1'
#
loop_
_entity.id
_entity.type
_entity.pdbx_description
1 polymer ?
#
loop_
_entity_poly.entity_id
_entity_poly.type
_entity_poly.pdbx_seq_one_letter_code
_entity_poly.pdbx_strand_id
1 'polypeptide(L)'
;MTQPSEAKYLSELTEVPADWPLATVIDAFGELAAYGAELAREAVSRRLVELWASQPEEAEAWLQRCRERFPQALAVQATRAERLCEALLWHGAGEYGKYQCCDWRFSEAGLLQGEPEHSVAERESLANWYRGQPFVRTACRKLSEAAESTETARKRQKLEEETAQCHRLEAELQRSQEEGRELRNRLAVAEAKVRRAQTERATLKEQREELAARTAAAESAVVELQKELRQLQEEHGKCQERGQELANRSEAEAAEHATTKERLLQAEADAAERRQEVQRLQAESRGYQERCQQAEGARSAVAESKVELQLENARLQERCEQLQQQLAKAEGQIQVLREEKATYKERCRQLERGATSPRTPSIRSSLTQQGPTPSVDAASGGQEPKLTEELGYVLVDDGVASSSAWSCSSWFSVQPDCFMPDAIFKTRSGRIEHFLKGRDLQKGSQVVAGDGETLLEVALPPEICLATEVVDLQAGGAMLRVTPDHPVQVPDARGELDKILYIPAGQLKVGDSVVLDSGEAAELTGVNFQATECEVLKIVFEPDLPVAVFSAPPCIQSKGHQKKPPRRSGECRKGAGGEGVVDPTDGAVSIPDTAVGSARIEMDLC
;
A
#
# COMPACT_ATOMS: atom_id res chain seq x y z
N MET A 1 -92.86 -10.11 75.86
CA MET A 1 -91.54 -10.68 75.52
C MET A 1 -91.43 -10.70 74.01
N THR A 2 -90.61 -9.83 73.45
CA THR A 2 -90.42 -9.68 72.00
C THR A 2 -89.63 -10.88 71.48
N GLN A 3 -90.27 -11.71 70.65
CA GLN A 3 -89.54 -12.75 69.90
C GLN A 3 -88.49 -12.06 69.03
N PRO A 4 -87.20 -12.45 69.11
CA PRO A 4 -86.22 -11.96 68.17
C PRO A 4 -86.67 -12.38 66.77
N SER A 5 -86.56 -11.47 65.79
CA SER A 5 -86.82 -11.78 64.39
C SER A 5 -86.01 -13.02 64.00
N GLU A 6 -86.61 -13.95 63.28
CA GLU A 6 -86.00 -15.20 62.81
C GLU A 6 -84.62 -14.98 62.15
N ALA A 7 -84.44 -13.83 61.47
CA ALA A 7 -83.15 -13.39 60.93
C ALA A 7 -82.04 -13.13 61.97
N LYS A 8 -82.39 -12.69 63.18
CA LYS A 8 -81.46 -12.45 64.29
C LYS A 8 -81.10 -13.76 65.00
N TYR A 9 -82.07 -14.66 65.14
CA TYR A 9 -81.83 -16.01 65.66
C TYR A 9 -80.91 -16.81 64.72
N LEU A 10 -81.15 -16.70 63.40
CA LEU A 10 -80.29 -17.30 62.39
C LEU A 10 -78.91 -16.63 62.31
N SER A 11 -78.80 -15.30 62.47
CA SER A 11 -77.48 -14.66 62.48
C SER A 11 -76.64 -15.08 63.70
N GLU A 12 -77.25 -15.15 64.88
CA GLU A 12 -76.60 -15.61 66.12
C GLU A 12 -76.21 -17.11 66.03
N LEU A 13 -76.97 -17.94 65.31
CA LEU A 13 -76.61 -19.35 65.02
C LEU A 13 -75.50 -19.50 63.98
N THR A 14 -75.26 -18.49 63.15
CA THR A 14 -74.23 -18.52 62.08
C THR A 14 -72.95 -17.75 62.42
N GLU A 15 -72.92 -17.00 63.52
CA GLU A 15 -71.69 -16.39 64.06
C GLU A 15 -70.84 -17.47 64.74
N VAL A 16 -70.06 -18.18 63.92
CA VAL A 16 -69.09 -19.17 64.40
C VAL A 16 -67.82 -18.43 64.84
N PRO A 17 -67.40 -18.55 66.12
CA PRO A 17 -66.17 -17.91 66.60
C PRO A 17 -64.94 -18.35 65.80
N ALA A 18 -64.02 -17.41 65.55
CA ALA A 18 -62.89 -17.63 64.66
C ALA A 18 -61.89 -18.70 65.15
N ASP A 19 -61.96 -19.04 66.44
CA ASP A 19 -61.13 -20.00 67.17
C ASP A 19 -61.72 -21.41 67.26
N TRP A 20 -62.89 -21.66 66.65
CA TRP A 20 -63.48 -23.00 66.64
C TRP A 20 -62.72 -23.96 65.71
N PRO A 21 -62.39 -25.19 66.17
CA PRO A 21 -61.80 -26.22 65.33
C PRO A 21 -62.72 -26.60 64.16
N LEU A 22 -62.14 -26.87 62.99
CA LEU A 22 -62.87 -27.15 61.75
C LEU A 22 -63.91 -28.28 61.91
N ALA A 23 -63.59 -29.32 62.69
CA ALA A 23 -64.49 -30.43 62.98
C ALA A 23 -65.80 -29.96 63.67
N THR A 24 -65.71 -29.05 64.63
CA THR A 24 -66.86 -28.52 65.38
C THR A 24 -67.76 -27.66 64.49
N VAL A 25 -67.18 -26.92 63.55
CA VAL A 25 -67.93 -26.12 62.56
C VAL A 25 -68.72 -27.04 61.60
N ILE A 26 -68.14 -28.19 61.25
CA ILE A 26 -68.75 -29.18 60.36
C ILE A 26 -69.89 -29.93 61.06
N ASP A 27 -69.72 -30.29 62.33
CA ASP A 27 -70.77 -30.95 63.12
C ASP A 27 -71.97 -30.01 63.33
N ALA A 28 -71.73 -28.74 63.65
CA ALA A 28 -72.78 -27.72 63.75
C ALA A 28 -73.52 -27.50 62.40
N PHE A 29 -72.81 -27.62 61.29
CA PHE A 29 -73.40 -27.54 59.95
C PHE A 29 -74.28 -28.76 59.61
N GLY A 30 -73.91 -29.96 60.07
CA GLY A 30 -74.72 -31.17 59.91
C GLY A 30 -76.10 -31.03 60.56
N GLU A 31 -76.17 -30.39 61.73
CA GLU A 31 -77.46 -30.09 62.38
C GLU A 31 -78.24 -28.97 61.68
N LEU A 32 -77.58 -27.91 61.21
CA LEU A 32 -78.24 -26.80 60.52
C LEU A 32 -78.76 -27.17 59.12
N ALA A 33 -78.07 -28.07 58.40
CA ALA A 33 -78.50 -28.58 57.10
C ALA A 33 -79.85 -29.33 57.18
N ALA A 34 -80.20 -29.91 58.33
CA ALA A 34 -81.48 -30.57 58.57
C ALA A 34 -82.68 -29.60 58.54
N TYR A 35 -82.45 -28.29 58.72
CA TYR A 35 -83.49 -27.25 58.74
C TYR A 35 -83.62 -26.47 57.42
N GLY A 36 -82.95 -26.92 56.34
CA GLY A 36 -83.19 -26.42 54.98
C GLY A 36 -82.73 -24.99 54.71
N ALA A 37 -81.55 -24.59 55.18
CA ALA A 37 -81.07 -23.21 55.09
C ALA A 37 -79.98 -23.01 54.01
N GLU A 38 -80.37 -22.50 52.83
CA GLU A 38 -79.44 -21.97 51.81
C GLU A 38 -78.48 -20.92 52.38
N LEU A 39 -78.94 -20.11 53.35
CA LEU A 39 -78.12 -19.11 54.06
C LEU A 39 -77.00 -19.73 54.91
N ALA A 40 -77.24 -20.88 55.54
CA ALA A 40 -76.21 -21.58 56.32
C ALA A 40 -75.13 -22.18 55.39
N ARG A 41 -75.55 -22.69 54.23
CA ARG A 41 -74.64 -23.16 53.18
C ARG A 41 -73.73 -22.03 52.68
N GLU A 42 -74.27 -20.83 52.49
CA GLU A 42 -73.48 -19.68 52.05
C GLU A 42 -72.49 -19.21 53.13
N ALA A 43 -72.91 -19.13 54.39
CA ALA A 43 -72.05 -18.76 55.52
C ALA A 43 -70.88 -19.74 55.70
N VAL A 44 -71.16 -21.05 55.62
CA VAL A 44 -70.13 -22.10 55.71
C VAL A 44 -69.22 -22.10 54.49
N SER A 45 -69.75 -21.87 53.28
CA SER A 45 -68.92 -21.75 52.07
C SER A 45 -67.93 -20.59 52.20
N ARG A 46 -68.36 -19.43 52.72
CA ARG A 46 -67.44 -18.30 52.98
C ARG A 46 -66.40 -18.64 54.04
N ARG A 47 -66.80 -19.28 55.15
CA ARG A 47 -65.86 -19.62 56.23
C ARG A 47 -64.84 -20.69 55.81
N LEU A 48 -65.24 -21.66 54.98
CA LEU A 48 -64.33 -22.65 54.40
C LEU A 48 -63.30 -22.00 53.48
N VAL A 49 -63.69 -20.97 52.71
CA VAL A 49 -62.76 -20.17 51.90
C VAL A 49 -61.76 -19.41 52.79
N GLU A 50 -62.22 -18.82 53.89
CA GLU A 50 -61.34 -18.14 54.87
C GLU A 50 -60.39 -19.11 55.59
N LEU A 51 -60.86 -20.30 55.97
CA LEU A 51 -60.05 -21.35 56.58
C LEU A 51 -59.01 -21.89 55.60
N TRP A 52 -59.36 -22.03 54.33
CA TRP A 52 -58.38 -22.45 53.30
C TRP A 52 -57.26 -21.42 53.12
N ALA A 53 -57.60 -20.13 53.25
CA ALA A 53 -56.63 -19.04 53.15
C ALA A 53 -55.75 -18.92 54.40
N SER A 54 -56.29 -19.22 55.59
CA SER A 54 -55.59 -19.05 56.87
C SER A 54 -54.88 -20.30 57.38
N GLN A 55 -55.38 -21.51 57.05
CA GLN A 55 -54.87 -22.81 57.55
C GLN A 55 -54.97 -23.91 56.45
N PRO A 56 -54.15 -23.81 55.39
CA PRO A 56 -54.28 -24.69 54.21
C PRO A 56 -53.95 -26.16 54.47
N GLU A 57 -53.13 -26.46 55.48
CA GLU A 57 -52.71 -27.84 55.80
C GLU A 57 -53.84 -28.67 56.45
N GLU A 58 -54.58 -28.08 57.39
CA GLU A 58 -55.73 -28.75 58.03
C GLU A 58 -56.86 -28.98 57.03
N ALA A 59 -57.07 -28.00 56.13
CA ALA A 59 -58.09 -28.07 55.10
C ALA A 59 -57.79 -29.17 54.05
N GLU A 60 -56.53 -29.31 53.62
CA GLU A 60 -56.14 -30.41 52.71
C GLU A 60 -56.19 -31.78 53.41
N ALA A 61 -55.81 -31.87 54.69
CA ALA A 61 -55.89 -33.11 55.46
C ALA A 61 -57.35 -33.61 55.59
N TRP A 62 -58.30 -32.70 55.77
CA TRP A 62 -59.72 -33.05 55.84
C TRP A 62 -60.27 -33.48 54.46
N LEU A 63 -59.92 -32.76 53.41
CA LEU A 63 -60.32 -33.11 52.04
C LEU A 63 -59.75 -34.48 51.63
N GLN A 64 -58.55 -34.82 52.08
CA GLN A 64 -57.96 -36.14 51.88
C GLN A 64 -58.75 -37.26 52.58
N ARG A 65 -59.19 -37.07 53.83
CA ARG A 65 -60.07 -38.04 54.52
C ARG A 65 -61.40 -38.24 53.79
N CYS A 66 -61.96 -37.19 53.20
CA CYS A 66 -63.18 -37.31 52.41
C CYS A 66 -62.98 -38.06 51.08
N ARG A 67 -61.84 -37.87 50.41
CA ARG A 67 -61.47 -38.66 49.22
C ARG A 67 -61.34 -40.15 49.54
N GLU A 68 -60.78 -40.49 50.70
CA GLU A 68 -60.66 -41.87 51.16
C GLU A 68 -62.02 -42.51 51.46
N ARG A 69 -62.94 -41.74 52.05
CA ARG A 69 -64.27 -42.24 52.45
C ARG A 69 -65.27 -42.28 51.29
N PHE A 70 -65.15 -41.39 50.30
CA PHE A 70 -66.08 -41.29 49.17
C PHE A 70 -65.35 -41.16 47.81
N PRO A 71 -64.53 -42.15 47.41
CA PRO A 71 -63.67 -42.05 46.23
C PRO A 71 -64.42 -41.95 44.90
N GLN A 72 -65.64 -42.49 44.82
CA GLN A 72 -66.44 -42.51 43.59
C GLN A 72 -67.18 -41.19 43.33
N ALA A 73 -67.57 -40.47 44.39
CA ALA A 73 -68.35 -39.23 44.27
C ALA A 73 -67.47 -38.02 43.92
N LEU A 74 -66.21 -38.01 44.36
CA LEU A 74 -65.29 -36.86 44.19
C LEU A 74 -64.41 -36.92 42.91
N ALA A 75 -64.73 -37.83 41.98
CA ALA A 75 -63.96 -38.05 40.75
C ALA A 75 -64.16 -36.97 39.66
N VAL A 76 -65.13 -36.07 39.82
CA VAL A 76 -65.45 -35.03 38.81
C VAL A 76 -64.53 -33.81 38.96
N GLN A 77 -64.10 -33.22 37.84
CA GLN A 77 -63.21 -32.06 37.77
C GLN A 77 -63.93 -30.75 38.15
N ALA A 78 -64.14 -30.52 39.45
CA ALA A 78 -64.54 -29.22 40.01
C ALA A 78 -63.35 -28.49 40.65
N THR A 79 -63.44 -27.17 40.84
CA THR A 79 -62.38 -26.38 41.46
C THR A 79 -62.20 -26.75 42.94
N ARG A 80 -61.04 -26.43 43.54
CA ARG A 80 -60.62 -26.97 44.86
C ARG A 80 -61.60 -26.64 46.01
N ALA A 81 -62.27 -25.48 45.98
CA ALA A 81 -63.24 -25.07 46.99
C ALA A 81 -64.63 -25.73 46.82
N GLU A 82 -65.05 -25.96 45.57
CA GLU A 82 -66.32 -26.62 45.24
C GLU A 82 -66.29 -28.10 45.64
N ARG A 83 -65.14 -28.76 45.46
CA ARG A 83 -64.90 -30.16 45.89
C ARG A 83 -65.09 -30.37 47.39
N LEU A 84 -64.79 -29.36 48.21
CA LEU A 84 -64.95 -29.46 49.66
C LEU A 84 -66.41 -29.27 50.08
N CYS A 85 -67.12 -28.31 49.49
CA CYS A 85 -68.55 -28.11 49.76
C CYS A 85 -69.36 -29.35 49.38
N GLU A 86 -69.03 -29.97 48.24
CA GLU A 86 -69.66 -31.21 47.81
C GLU A 86 -69.30 -32.38 48.73
N ALA A 87 -68.02 -32.53 49.12
CA ALA A 87 -67.59 -33.54 50.10
C ALA A 87 -68.30 -33.40 51.46
N LEU A 88 -68.50 -32.16 51.93
CA LEU A 88 -69.22 -31.86 53.17
C LEU A 88 -70.71 -32.20 53.09
N LEU A 89 -71.34 -31.92 51.96
CA LEU A 89 -72.75 -32.30 51.72
C LEU A 89 -72.91 -33.81 51.72
N TRP A 90 -72.00 -34.56 51.10
CA TRP A 90 -72.02 -36.03 51.11
C TRP A 90 -71.71 -36.63 52.47
N HIS A 91 -70.76 -36.04 53.22
CA HIS A 91 -70.49 -36.46 54.59
C HIS A 91 -71.70 -36.20 55.51
N GLY A 92 -72.29 -35.01 55.41
CA GLY A 92 -73.51 -34.64 56.14
C GLY A 92 -74.69 -35.55 55.79
N ALA A 93 -74.92 -35.82 54.50
CA ALA A 93 -75.99 -36.73 54.05
C ALA A 93 -75.74 -38.19 54.49
N GLY A 94 -74.49 -38.65 54.50
CA GLY A 94 -74.11 -39.99 54.95
C GLY A 94 -74.26 -40.21 56.46
N GLU A 95 -74.04 -39.16 57.26
CA GLU A 95 -74.33 -39.19 58.69
C GLU A 95 -75.84 -39.00 58.96
N TYR A 96 -76.52 -38.12 58.23
CA TYR A 96 -77.96 -37.86 58.35
C TYR A 96 -78.85 -39.05 57.94
N GLY A 97 -78.40 -39.87 56.98
CA GLY A 97 -79.05 -41.15 56.64
C GLY A 97 -79.12 -42.15 57.81
N LYS A 98 -78.38 -41.93 58.90
CA LYS A 98 -78.49 -42.70 60.16
C LYS A 98 -79.58 -42.16 61.10
N TYR A 99 -80.14 -40.97 60.84
CA TYR A 99 -81.01 -40.24 61.76
C TYR A 99 -82.43 -39.96 61.22
N GLN A 100 -82.76 -40.38 59.99
CA GLN A 100 -84.05 -40.08 59.37
C GLN A 100 -85.08 -41.22 59.51
N CYS A 101 -85.66 -41.36 60.70
CA CYS A 101 -87.00 -41.92 60.85
C CYS A 101 -87.64 -41.38 62.12
N CYS A 102 -88.72 -40.63 61.97
CA CYS A 102 -89.40 -39.92 63.05
C CYS A 102 -90.25 -40.88 63.88
N ASP A 103 -89.71 -41.39 64.99
CA ASP A 103 -90.36 -41.42 66.32
C ASP A 103 -89.47 -42.16 67.34
N TRP A 104 -88.23 -41.70 67.48
CA TRP A 104 -87.31 -42.26 68.47
C TRP A 104 -86.94 -41.18 69.49
N ARG A 105 -87.62 -41.21 70.63
CA ARG A 105 -87.06 -40.61 71.84
C ARG A 105 -85.84 -41.45 72.23
N PHE A 106 -84.67 -40.84 72.20
CA PHE A 106 -83.48 -41.42 72.81
C PHE A 106 -83.77 -41.63 74.30
N SER A 107 -83.78 -42.89 74.74
CA SER A 107 -83.34 -43.22 76.10
C SER A 107 -81.85 -43.48 76.05
N GLU A 108 -81.17 -43.28 77.18
CA GLU A 108 -79.71 -43.29 77.37
C GLU A 108 -78.99 -44.61 76.96
N ALA A 109 -79.69 -45.60 76.39
CA ALA A 109 -79.17 -46.94 76.10
C ALA A 109 -79.47 -47.54 74.69
N GLY A 110 -80.06 -46.81 73.74
CA GLY A 110 -79.91 -47.12 72.30
C GLY A 110 -80.38 -48.49 71.75
N LEU A 111 -81.45 -49.09 72.26
CA LEU A 111 -82.11 -50.27 71.66
C LEU A 111 -83.63 -50.16 71.81
N LEU A 112 -84.39 -49.99 70.72
CA LEU A 112 -85.85 -50.16 70.75
C LEU A 112 -86.42 -50.88 69.53
N GLN A 113 -87.15 -51.95 69.85
CA GLN A 113 -88.14 -52.64 69.04
C GLN A 113 -89.49 -51.92 69.17
N GLY A 114 -90.24 -51.81 68.08
CA GLY A 114 -91.65 -51.40 68.09
C GLY A 114 -92.45 -52.28 67.14
N GLU A 115 -93.46 -52.98 67.65
CA GLU A 115 -94.33 -53.86 66.86
C GLU A 115 -95.55 -53.09 66.30
N PRO A 116 -95.93 -53.30 65.02
CA PRO A 116 -97.15 -52.76 64.44
C PRO A 116 -98.41 -53.52 64.90
N GLU A 117 -99.39 -52.78 65.43
CA GLU A 117 -100.65 -53.19 66.13
C GLU A 117 -101.69 -54.02 65.34
N HIS A 118 -101.32 -54.74 64.28
CA HIS A 118 -102.21 -55.68 63.57
C HIS A 118 -101.52 -57.01 63.35
N SER A 119 -102.14 -58.11 63.77
CA SER A 119 -101.52 -59.43 63.63
C SER A 119 -101.27 -59.75 62.15
N VAL A 120 -100.16 -60.43 61.85
CA VAL A 120 -99.84 -60.91 60.49
C VAL A 120 -101.02 -61.72 59.93
N ALA A 121 -101.71 -62.48 60.79
CA ALA A 121 -102.90 -63.24 60.46
C ALA A 121 -104.09 -62.37 60.00
N GLU A 122 -104.34 -61.22 60.62
CA GLU A 122 -105.43 -60.32 60.21
C GLU A 122 -105.13 -59.64 58.87
N ARG A 123 -103.86 -59.25 58.64
CA ARG A 123 -103.41 -58.70 57.35
C ARG A 123 -103.45 -59.74 56.22
N GLU A 124 -103.05 -60.98 56.50
CA GLU A 124 -103.15 -62.08 55.54
C GLU A 124 -104.61 -62.50 55.28
N SER A 125 -105.46 -62.49 56.30
CA SER A 125 -106.88 -62.85 56.15
C SER A 125 -107.64 -61.82 55.29
N LEU A 126 -107.40 -60.52 55.51
CA LEU A 126 -107.97 -59.46 54.68
C LEU A 126 -107.44 -59.50 53.24
N ALA A 127 -106.14 -59.76 53.05
CA ALA A 127 -105.53 -59.92 51.73
C ALA A 127 -106.05 -61.17 50.99
N ASN A 128 -106.27 -62.28 51.70
CA ASN A 128 -106.82 -63.51 51.13
C ASN A 128 -108.30 -63.36 50.74
N TRP A 129 -109.08 -62.62 51.52
CA TRP A 129 -110.47 -62.29 51.18
C TRP A 129 -110.54 -61.47 49.88
N TYR A 130 -109.69 -60.46 49.73
CA TYR A 130 -109.61 -59.68 48.49
C TYR A 130 -109.10 -60.49 47.28
N ARG A 131 -108.13 -61.41 47.45
CA ARG A 131 -107.65 -62.32 46.38
C ARG A 131 -108.68 -63.38 45.95
N GLY A 132 -109.69 -63.66 46.76
CA GLY A 132 -110.77 -64.61 46.47
C GLY A 132 -111.85 -64.08 45.53
N GLN A 133 -111.95 -62.75 45.38
CA GLN A 133 -112.98 -62.10 44.56
C GLN A 133 -112.72 -62.34 43.04
N PRO A 134 -113.70 -62.86 42.27
CA PRO A 134 -113.53 -63.16 40.83
C PRO A 134 -113.15 -61.93 39.98
N PHE A 135 -113.65 -60.74 40.36
CA PHE A 135 -113.30 -59.50 39.68
C PHE A 135 -111.86 -59.07 39.96
N VAL A 136 -111.35 -59.33 41.17
CA VAL A 136 -109.95 -59.06 41.54
C VAL A 136 -109.01 -60.03 40.80
N ARG A 137 -109.34 -61.31 40.67
CA ARG A 137 -108.52 -62.25 39.88
C ARG A 137 -108.43 -61.90 38.40
N THR A 138 -109.52 -61.41 37.83
CA THR A 138 -109.56 -61.01 36.40
C THR A 138 -108.87 -59.67 36.18
N ALA A 139 -109.02 -58.72 37.11
CA ALA A 139 -108.30 -57.46 37.11
C ALA A 139 -106.80 -57.66 37.36
N CYS A 140 -106.39 -58.49 38.32
CA CYS A 140 -104.99 -58.82 38.58
C CYS A 140 -104.32 -59.53 37.40
N ARG A 141 -105.03 -60.40 36.67
CA ARG A 141 -104.48 -61.03 35.46
C ARG A 141 -104.30 -60.02 34.32
N LYS A 142 -105.29 -59.15 34.07
CA LYS A 142 -105.16 -58.09 33.07
C LYS A 142 -104.09 -57.07 33.44
N LEU A 143 -103.96 -56.75 34.73
CA LEU A 143 -102.91 -55.88 35.25
C LEU A 143 -101.54 -56.55 35.23
N SER A 144 -101.43 -57.86 35.44
CA SER A 144 -100.15 -58.59 35.33
C SER A 144 -99.72 -58.72 33.87
N GLU A 145 -100.63 -59.04 32.95
CA GLU A 145 -100.32 -59.10 31.50
C GLU A 145 -99.98 -57.70 30.95
N ALA A 146 -100.68 -56.64 31.38
CA ALA A 146 -100.34 -55.25 31.04
C ALA A 146 -99.04 -54.79 31.71
N ALA A 147 -98.75 -55.21 32.94
CA ALA A 147 -97.49 -54.91 33.63
C ALA A 147 -96.32 -55.61 32.96
N GLU A 148 -96.45 -56.88 32.57
CA GLU A 148 -95.41 -57.63 31.85
C GLU A 148 -95.16 -57.04 30.45
N SER A 149 -96.21 -56.63 29.74
CA SER A 149 -96.08 -55.96 28.44
C SER A 149 -95.41 -54.58 28.56
N THR A 150 -95.76 -53.78 29.57
CA THR A 150 -95.14 -52.47 29.79
C THR A 150 -93.73 -52.59 30.37
N GLU A 151 -93.44 -53.59 31.19
CA GLU A 151 -92.10 -53.87 31.71
C GLU A 151 -91.17 -54.37 30.61
N THR A 152 -91.64 -55.25 29.72
CA THR A 152 -90.85 -55.68 28.56
C THR A 152 -90.59 -54.54 27.58
N ALA A 153 -91.56 -53.64 27.35
CA ALA A 153 -91.35 -52.43 26.56
C ALA A 153 -90.33 -51.48 27.22
N ARG A 154 -90.43 -51.24 28.53
CA ARG A 154 -89.46 -50.43 29.29
C ARG A 154 -88.05 -51.03 29.28
N LYS A 155 -87.91 -52.36 29.40
CA LYS A 155 -86.62 -53.05 29.32
C LYS A 155 -86.00 -52.93 27.93
N ARG A 156 -86.80 -53.02 26.86
CA ARG A 156 -86.33 -52.80 25.48
C ARG A 156 -85.88 -51.36 25.26
N GLN A 157 -86.69 -50.39 25.67
CA GLN A 157 -86.33 -48.98 25.59
C GLN A 157 -85.05 -48.68 26.37
N LYS A 158 -84.92 -49.20 27.60
CA LYS A 158 -83.72 -49.03 28.41
C LYS A 158 -82.48 -49.63 27.73
N LEU A 159 -82.61 -50.82 27.14
CA LEU A 159 -81.52 -51.45 26.39
C LEU A 159 -81.13 -50.64 25.14
N GLU A 160 -82.10 -50.07 24.43
CA GLU A 160 -81.85 -49.16 23.30
C GLU A 160 -81.15 -47.87 23.74
N GLU A 161 -81.55 -47.28 24.87
CA GLU A 161 -80.90 -46.10 25.46
C GLU A 161 -79.47 -46.41 25.93
N GLU A 162 -79.25 -47.54 26.59
CA GLU A 162 -77.94 -47.99 27.04
C GLU A 162 -77.02 -48.29 25.85
N THR A 163 -77.51 -48.97 24.80
CA THR A 163 -76.71 -49.21 23.58
C THR A 163 -76.40 -47.92 22.82
N ALA A 164 -77.35 -46.99 22.74
CA ALA A 164 -77.11 -45.66 22.17
C ALA A 164 -76.12 -44.83 23.02
N GLN A 165 -76.13 -44.99 24.34
CA GLN A 165 -75.15 -44.37 25.22
C GLN A 165 -73.76 -45.00 25.04
N CYS A 166 -73.67 -46.33 24.95
CA CYS A 166 -72.41 -47.03 24.64
C CYS A 166 -71.82 -46.56 23.32
N HIS A 167 -72.59 -46.48 22.24
CA HIS A 167 -72.11 -45.98 20.96
C HIS A 167 -71.65 -44.52 21.02
N ARG A 168 -72.34 -43.65 21.79
CA ARG A 168 -71.90 -42.27 22.01
C ARG A 168 -70.54 -42.20 22.72
N LEU A 169 -70.37 -42.95 23.80
CA LEU A 169 -69.11 -43.01 24.54
C LEU A 169 -67.98 -43.60 23.69
N GLU A 170 -68.27 -44.60 22.85
CA GLU A 170 -67.29 -45.17 21.92
C GLU A 170 -66.84 -44.14 20.87
N ALA A 171 -67.78 -43.35 20.32
CA ALA A 171 -67.46 -42.27 19.39
C ALA A 171 -66.64 -41.15 20.05
N GLU A 172 -66.94 -40.79 21.30
CA GLU A 172 -66.15 -39.83 22.09
C GLU A 172 -64.75 -40.35 22.38
N LEU A 173 -64.61 -41.64 22.72
CA LEU A 173 -63.32 -42.29 22.92
C LEU A 173 -62.49 -42.27 21.64
N GLN A 174 -63.08 -42.61 20.49
CA GLN A 174 -62.40 -42.55 19.20
C GLN A 174 -61.94 -41.12 18.87
N ARG A 175 -62.80 -40.12 19.08
CA ARG A 175 -62.44 -38.70 18.92
C ARG A 175 -61.27 -38.28 19.81
N SER A 176 -61.31 -38.63 21.09
CA SER A 176 -60.21 -38.34 22.02
C SER A 176 -58.91 -39.04 21.63
N GLN A 177 -58.99 -40.27 21.11
CA GLN A 177 -57.82 -40.97 20.58
C GLN A 177 -57.23 -40.29 19.34
N GLU A 178 -58.07 -39.77 18.44
CA GLU A 178 -57.64 -39.01 17.25
C GLU A 178 -56.99 -37.69 17.65
N GLU A 179 -57.61 -36.91 18.53
CA GLU A 179 -57.04 -35.68 19.10
C GLU A 179 -55.69 -35.97 19.79
N GLY A 180 -55.61 -37.07 20.54
CA GLY A 180 -54.36 -37.52 21.16
C GLY A 180 -53.28 -37.87 20.13
N ARG A 181 -53.63 -38.46 18.98
CA ARG A 181 -52.67 -38.70 17.87
C ARG A 181 -52.23 -37.38 17.23
N GLU A 182 -53.16 -36.45 17.00
CA GLU A 182 -52.84 -35.15 16.44
C GLU A 182 -51.87 -34.36 17.35
N LEU A 183 -52.14 -34.32 18.66
CA LEU A 183 -51.26 -33.67 19.64
C LEU A 183 -49.87 -34.31 19.69
N ARG A 184 -49.78 -35.64 19.63
CA ARG A 184 -48.47 -36.34 19.54
C ARG A 184 -47.71 -35.96 18.27
N ASN A 185 -48.40 -35.89 17.12
CA ASN A 185 -47.77 -35.46 15.87
C ASN A 185 -47.29 -34.01 15.94
N ARG A 186 -48.10 -33.11 16.51
CA ARG A 186 -47.72 -31.70 16.72
C ARG A 186 -46.53 -31.56 17.67
N LEU A 187 -46.49 -32.35 18.76
CA LEU A 187 -45.37 -32.40 19.68
C LEU A 187 -44.10 -32.88 18.97
N ALA A 188 -44.17 -33.97 18.19
CA ALA A 188 -43.03 -34.48 17.44
C ALA A 188 -42.48 -33.44 16.44
N VAL A 189 -43.34 -32.69 15.76
CA VAL A 189 -42.94 -31.58 14.87
C VAL A 189 -42.28 -30.44 15.66
N ALA A 190 -42.81 -30.09 16.83
CA ALA A 190 -42.22 -29.06 17.70
C ALA A 190 -40.85 -29.47 18.22
N GLU A 191 -40.69 -30.71 18.67
CA GLU A 191 -39.40 -31.27 19.11
C GLU A 191 -38.37 -31.29 17.99
N ALA A 192 -38.77 -31.66 16.76
CA ALA A 192 -37.89 -31.61 15.60
C ALA A 192 -37.41 -30.18 15.30
N LYS A 193 -38.30 -29.18 15.42
CA LYS A 193 -37.93 -27.75 15.26
C LYS A 193 -36.94 -27.30 16.35
N VAL A 194 -37.15 -27.70 17.60
CA VAL A 194 -36.23 -27.37 18.70
C VAL A 194 -34.85 -28.00 18.46
N ARG A 195 -34.79 -29.27 18.04
CA ARG A 195 -33.53 -29.93 17.69
C ARG A 195 -32.80 -29.22 16.57
N ARG A 196 -33.52 -28.82 15.50
CA ARG A 196 -32.95 -28.04 14.40
C ARG A 196 -32.39 -26.70 14.88
N ALA A 197 -33.14 -25.96 15.70
CA ALA A 197 -32.67 -24.70 16.28
C ALA A 197 -31.43 -24.89 17.18
N GLN A 198 -31.35 -26.01 17.90
CA GLN A 198 -30.18 -26.35 18.71
C GLN A 198 -28.95 -26.64 17.83
N THR A 199 -29.10 -27.36 16.72
CA THR A 199 -28.00 -27.59 15.78
C THR A 199 -27.56 -26.30 15.10
N GLU A 200 -28.48 -25.44 14.68
CA GLU A 200 -28.16 -24.13 14.08
C GLU A 200 -27.46 -23.20 15.09
N ARG A 201 -27.86 -23.25 16.37
CA ARG A 201 -27.15 -22.53 17.44
C ARG A 201 -25.73 -23.06 17.66
N ALA A 202 -25.52 -24.37 17.55
CA ALA A 202 -24.20 -24.97 17.68
C ALA A 202 -23.27 -24.55 16.52
N THR A 203 -23.77 -24.58 15.27
CA THR A 203 -22.99 -24.12 14.10
C THR A 203 -22.66 -22.64 14.17
N LEU A 204 -23.59 -21.79 14.64
CA LEU A 204 -23.32 -20.36 14.84
C LEU A 204 -22.29 -20.11 15.93
N LYS A 205 -22.23 -20.97 16.96
CA LYS A 205 -21.21 -20.87 18.01
C LYS A 205 -19.83 -21.21 17.45
N GLU A 206 -19.71 -22.28 16.66
CA GLU A 206 -18.47 -22.68 15.99
C GLU A 206 -17.97 -21.58 15.04
N GLN A 207 -18.85 -20.99 14.22
CA GLN A 207 -18.49 -19.87 13.35
C GLN A 207 -18.00 -18.64 14.12
N ARG A 208 -18.57 -18.35 15.30
CA ARG A 208 -18.10 -17.24 16.15
C ARG A 208 -16.71 -17.53 16.73
N GLU A 209 -16.46 -18.76 17.16
CA GLU A 209 -15.14 -19.18 17.67
C GLU A 209 -14.09 -19.15 16.54
N GLU A 210 -14.44 -19.56 15.32
CA GLU A 210 -13.59 -19.44 14.15
C GLU A 210 -13.26 -17.99 13.79
N LEU A 211 -14.27 -17.10 13.76
CA LEU A 211 -14.06 -15.68 13.50
C LEU A 211 -13.23 -15.01 14.60
N ALA A 212 -13.41 -15.40 15.87
CA ALA A 212 -12.57 -14.91 16.96
C ALA A 212 -11.11 -15.34 16.78
N ALA A 213 -10.86 -16.60 16.39
CA ALA A 213 -9.51 -17.10 16.11
C ALA A 213 -8.87 -16.37 14.91
N ARG A 214 -9.61 -16.13 13.83
CA ARG A 214 -9.15 -15.36 12.67
C ARG A 214 -8.83 -13.91 13.04
N THR A 215 -9.64 -13.30 13.90
CA THR A 215 -9.40 -11.93 14.38
C THR A 215 -8.12 -11.86 15.21
N ALA A 216 -7.92 -12.80 16.14
CA ALA A 216 -6.69 -12.87 16.95
C ALA A 216 -5.44 -13.11 16.07
N ALA A 217 -5.54 -13.95 15.04
CA ALA A 217 -4.45 -14.16 14.08
C ALA A 217 -4.14 -12.89 13.28
N ALA A 218 -5.16 -12.15 12.84
CA ALA A 218 -5.00 -10.87 12.14
C ALA A 218 -4.36 -9.80 13.04
N GLU A 219 -4.77 -9.70 14.31
CA GLU A 219 -4.16 -8.80 15.29
C GLU A 219 -2.68 -9.14 15.52
N SER A 220 -2.34 -10.42 15.62
CA SER A 220 -0.94 -10.87 15.72
C SER A 220 -0.13 -10.49 14.47
N ALA A 221 -0.70 -10.62 13.27
CA ALA A 221 -0.03 -10.23 12.02
C ALA A 221 0.21 -8.72 11.95
N VAL A 222 -0.73 -7.90 12.44
CA VAL A 222 -0.56 -6.44 12.51
C VAL A 222 0.58 -6.06 13.45
N VAL A 223 0.76 -6.77 14.58
CA VAL A 223 1.87 -6.51 15.52
C VAL A 223 3.23 -6.82 14.87
N GLU A 224 3.36 -7.93 14.12
CA GLU A 224 4.60 -8.23 13.39
C GLU A 224 4.88 -7.20 12.29
N LEU A 225 3.88 -6.81 11.50
CA LEU A 225 4.04 -5.75 10.49
C LEU A 225 4.46 -4.41 11.11
N GLN A 226 3.93 -4.06 12.28
CA GLN A 226 4.36 -2.86 13.02
C GLN A 226 5.83 -2.94 13.49
N LYS A 227 6.30 -4.14 13.83
CA LYS A 227 7.70 -4.38 14.22
C LYS A 227 8.63 -4.26 13.02
N GLU A 228 8.27 -4.85 11.88
CA GLU A 228 9.00 -4.69 10.61
C GLU A 228 9.07 -3.23 10.17
N LEU A 229 7.95 -2.50 10.29
CA LEU A 229 7.91 -1.06 9.97
C LEU A 229 8.87 -0.24 10.83
N ARG A 230 8.95 -0.53 12.14
CA ARG A 230 9.93 0.13 13.04
C ARG A 230 11.36 -0.20 12.64
N GLN A 231 11.66 -1.46 12.32
CA GLN A 231 12.98 -1.86 11.86
C GLN A 231 13.37 -1.13 10.57
N LEU A 232 12.47 -1.05 9.59
CA LEU A 232 12.69 -0.31 8.34
C LEU A 232 12.91 1.19 8.60
N GLN A 233 12.21 1.80 9.56
CA GLN A 233 12.44 3.18 9.95
C GLN A 233 13.84 3.40 10.57
N GLU A 234 14.31 2.48 11.40
CA GLU A 234 15.67 2.52 11.96
C GLU A 234 16.74 2.34 10.87
N GLU A 235 16.53 1.40 9.95
CA GLU A 235 17.43 1.18 8.81
C GLU A 235 17.46 2.38 7.86
N HIS A 236 16.30 3.02 7.61
CA HIS A 236 16.22 4.25 6.85
C HIS A 236 17.00 5.38 7.54
N GLY A 237 16.87 5.53 8.87
CA GLY A 237 17.67 6.49 9.65
C GLY A 237 19.18 6.25 9.51
N LYS A 238 19.63 4.99 9.65
CA LYS A 238 21.04 4.62 9.45
C LYS A 238 21.53 4.88 8.02
N CYS A 239 20.69 4.62 7.03
CA CYS A 239 21.00 4.90 5.63
C CYS A 239 21.14 6.41 5.38
N GLN A 240 20.26 7.21 5.96
CA GLN A 240 20.31 8.67 5.90
C GLN A 240 21.59 9.21 6.56
N GLU A 241 21.97 8.71 7.73
CA GLU A 241 23.22 9.06 8.42
C GLU A 241 24.45 8.76 7.54
N ARG A 242 24.51 7.56 6.95
CA ARG A 242 25.59 7.19 6.02
C ARG A 242 25.62 8.07 4.77
N GLY A 243 24.44 8.43 4.24
CA GLY A 243 24.32 9.36 3.13
C GLY A 243 24.90 10.74 3.47
N GLN A 244 24.61 11.25 4.67
CA GLN A 244 25.17 12.52 5.16
C GLN A 244 26.68 12.41 5.40
N GLU A 245 27.17 11.30 5.94
CA GLU A 245 28.60 11.05 6.13
C GLU A 245 29.37 11.06 4.80
N LEU A 246 28.85 10.37 3.78
CA LEU A 246 29.43 10.37 2.43
C LEU A 246 29.39 11.76 1.79
N ALA A 247 28.30 12.51 1.96
CA ALA A 247 28.21 13.89 1.48
C ALA A 247 29.29 14.76 2.12
N ASN A 248 29.41 14.73 3.45
CA ASN A 248 30.43 15.48 4.19
C ASN A 248 31.86 15.08 3.77
N ARG A 249 32.10 13.78 3.53
CA ARG A 249 33.39 13.28 3.04
C ARG A 249 33.71 13.80 1.64
N SER A 250 32.74 13.78 0.74
CA SER A 250 32.92 14.30 -0.62
C SER A 250 33.18 15.81 -0.63
N GLU A 251 32.53 16.58 0.26
CA GLU A 251 32.79 18.01 0.43
C GLU A 251 34.20 18.26 0.97
N ALA A 252 34.66 17.45 1.94
CA ALA A 252 36.02 17.54 2.47
C ALA A 252 37.08 17.20 1.40
N GLU A 253 36.87 16.12 0.64
CA GLU A 253 37.75 15.74 -0.48
C GLU A 253 37.78 16.83 -1.58
N ALA A 254 36.63 17.45 -1.88
CA ALA A 254 36.55 18.58 -2.81
C ALA A 254 37.30 19.82 -2.29
N ALA A 255 37.23 20.10 -0.99
CA ALA A 255 37.99 21.18 -0.37
C ALA A 255 39.51 20.90 -0.43
N GLU A 256 39.96 19.67 -0.15
CA GLU A 256 41.36 19.29 -0.32
C GLU A 256 41.81 19.41 -1.78
N HIS A 257 40.98 18.97 -2.73
CA HIS A 257 41.26 19.13 -4.15
C HIS A 257 41.35 20.61 -4.56
N ALA A 258 40.53 21.49 -3.98
CA ALA A 258 40.64 22.93 -4.21
C ALA A 258 41.97 23.50 -3.69
N THR A 259 42.41 23.11 -2.49
CA THR A 259 43.70 23.55 -1.93
C THR A 259 44.90 23.04 -2.73
N THR A 260 44.85 21.81 -3.22
CA THR A 260 45.92 21.25 -4.06
C THR A 260 45.98 21.93 -5.42
N LYS A 261 44.83 22.23 -6.03
CA LYS A 261 44.76 23.04 -7.26
C LYS A 261 45.34 24.44 -7.07
N GLU A 262 45.05 25.11 -5.97
CA GLU A 262 45.63 26.41 -5.64
C GLU A 262 47.17 26.33 -5.50
N ARG A 263 47.69 25.31 -4.81
CA ARG A 263 49.13 25.08 -4.69
C ARG A 263 49.81 24.82 -6.04
N LEU A 264 49.15 24.09 -6.94
CA LEU A 264 49.66 23.85 -8.29
C LEU A 264 49.72 25.14 -9.11
N LEU A 265 48.67 25.96 -9.06
CA LEU A 265 48.66 27.27 -9.74
C LEU A 265 49.78 28.19 -9.21
N GLN A 266 50.01 28.19 -7.89
CA GLN A 266 51.13 28.93 -7.30
C GLN A 266 52.48 28.41 -7.81
N ALA A 267 52.68 27.09 -7.82
CA ALA A 267 53.92 26.49 -8.30
C ALA A 267 54.16 26.75 -9.80
N GLU A 268 53.10 26.78 -10.63
CA GLU A 268 53.18 27.15 -12.04
C GLU A 268 53.56 28.63 -12.22
N ALA A 269 53.02 29.54 -11.40
CA ALA A 269 53.38 30.95 -11.40
C ALA A 269 54.86 31.15 -11.02
N ASP A 270 55.32 30.51 -9.94
CA ASP A 270 56.72 30.55 -9.51
C ASP A 270 57.66 29.97 -10.60
N ALA A 271 57.25 28.89 -11.26
CA ALA A 271 58.00 28.30 -12.36
C ALA A 271 58.05 29.24 -13.58
N ALA A 272 56.97 29.96 -13.89
CA ALA A 272 56.94 30.95 -14.96
C ALA A 272 57.87 32.14 -14.65
N GLU A 273 57.87 32.63 -13.41
CA GLU A 273 58.79 33.68 -12.95
C GLU A 273 60.26 33.24 -13.10
N ARG A 274 60.60 32.02 -12.65
CA ARG A 274 61.94 31.46 -12.83
C ARG A 274 62.34 31.34 -14.30
N ARG A 275 61.41 30.99 -15.20
CA ARG A 275 61.67 30.96 -16.65
C ARG A 275 61.99 32.35 -17.20
N GLN A 276 61.25 33.37 -16.79
CA GLN A 276 61.53 34.75 -17.17
C GLN A 276 62.90 35.21 -16.66
N GLU A 277 63.24 34.86 -15.42
CA GLU A 277 64.55 35.18 -14.83
C GLU A 277 65.70 34.49 -15.58
N VAL A 278 65.54 33.21 -15.95
CA VAL A 278 66.52 32.51 -16.79
C VAL A 278 66.66 33.18 -18.15
N GLN A 279 65.57 33.59 -18.80
CA GLN A 279 65.63 34.32 -20.07
C GLN A 279 66.36 35.66 -19.92
N ARG A 280 66.11 36.39 -18.83
CA ARG A 280 66.79 37.64 -18.50
C ARG A 280 68.30 37.43 -18.34
N LEU A 281 68.70 36.44 -17.55
CA LEU A 281 70.12 36.09 -17.34
C LEU A 281 70.78 35.61 -18.63
N GLN A 282 70.08 34.87 -19.48
CA GLN A 282 70.59 34.48 -20.80
C GLN A 282 70.81 35.68 -21.72
N ALA A 283 69.89 36.66 -21.73
CA ALA A 283 70.06 37.88 -22.50
C ALA A 283 71.24 38.71 -21.97
N GLU A 284 71.38 38.81 -20.65
CA GLU A 284 72.52 39.50 -20.03
C GLU A 284 73.85 38.81 -20.35
N SER A 285 73.90 37.48 -20.27
CA SER A 285 75.06 36.66 -20.65
C SER A 285 75.48 36.87 -22.10
N ARG A 286 74.50 36.88 -23.04
CA ARG A 286 74.77 37.23 -24.44
C ARG A 286 75.37 38.63 -24.57
N GLY A 287 74.82 39.61 -23.85
CA GLY A 287 75.37 40.97 -23.81
C GLY A 287 76.81 41.03 -23.26
N TYR A 288 77.15 40.23 -22.25
CA TYR A 288 78.54 40.11 -21.79
C TYR A 288 79.43 39.48 -22.87
N GLN A 289 78.96 38.43 -23.54
CA GLN A 289 79.71 37.74 -24.57
C GLN A 289 80.00 38.64 -25.78
N GLU A 290 79.02 39.43 -26.22
CA GLU A 290 79.19 40.46 -27.25
C GLU A 290 80.21 41.52 -26.84
N ARG A 291 80.15 42.02 -25.59
CA ARG A 291 81.15 42.97 -25.07
C ARG A 291 82.55 42.37 -25.04
N CYS A 292 82.69 41.09 -24.67
CA CYS A 292 83.97 40.39 -24.72
C CYS A 292 84.49 40.29 -26.16
N GLN A 293 83.65 39.89 -27.12
CA GLN A 293 84.03 39.84 -28.54
C GLN A 293 84.42 41.21 -29.09
N GLN A 294 83.70 42.27 -28.72
CA GLN A 294 84.06 43.65 -29.08
C GLN A 294 85.39 44.07 -28.47
N ALA A 295 85.64 43.74 -27.21
CA ALA A 295 86.91 44.03 -26.54
C ALA A 295 88.07 43.24 -27.16
N GLU A 296 87.86 41.98 -27.56
CA GLU A 296 88.83 41.18 -28.31
C GLU A 296 89.09 41.77 -29.70
N GLY A 297 88.04 42.15 -30.42
CA GLY A 297 88.16 42.86 -31.71
C GLY A 297 88.94 44.17 -31.58
N ALA A 298 88.67 44.97 -30.55
CA ALA A 298 89.41 46.20 -30.27
C ALA A 298 90.88 45.91 -29.92
N ARG A 299 91.19 44.84 -29.18
CA ARG A 299 92.57 44.42 -28.91
C ARG A 299 93.29 44.00 -30.19
N SER A 300 92.61 43.27 -31.08
CA SER A 300 93.15 42.91 -32.40
C SER A 300 93.43 44.15 -33.25
N ALA A 301 92.50 45.11 -33.31
CA ALA A 301 92.71 46.37 -34.02
C ALA A 301 93.89 47.19 -33.46
N VAL A 302 94.05 47.22 -32.13
CA VAL A 302 95.21 47.86 -31.48
C VAL A 302 96.49 47.10 -31.80
N ALA A 303 96.46 45.76 -31.88
CA ALA A 303 97.61 44.96 -32.26
C ALA A 303 98.00 45.18 -33.73
N GLU A 304 97.03 45.27 -34.64
CA GLU A 304 97.25 45.60 -36.05
C GLU A 304 97.85 47.00 -36.21
N SER A 305 97.28 48.01 -35.54
CA SER A 305 97.81 49.37 -35.51
C SER A 305 99.24 49.42 -34.93
N LYS A 306 99.54 48.60 -33.92
CA LYS A 306 100.90 48.49 -33.37
C LYS A 306 101.88 47.88 -34.38
N VAL A 307 101.47 46.88 -35.15
CA VAL A 307 102.30 46.30 -36.22
C VAL A 307 102.53 47.31 -37.34
N GLU A 308 101.50 48.07 -37.72
CA GLU A 308 101.60 49.13 -38.73
C GLU A 308 102.57 50.24 -38.27
N LEU A 309 102.46 50.69 -37.02
CA LEU A 309 103.41 51.64 -36.41
C LEU A 309 104.84 51.08 -36.34
N GLN A 310 105.02 49.79 -36.07
CA GLN A 310 106.35 49.16 -36.08
C GLN A 310 106.94 49.13 -37.49
N LEU A 311 106.12 48.86 -38.51
CA LEU A 311 106.53 48.89 -39.90
C LEU A 311 106.90 50.30 -40.36
N GLU A 312 106.13 51.31 -39.94
CA GLU A 312 106.42 52.72 -40.23
C GLU A 312 107.72 53.18 -39.54
N ASN A 313 107.93 52.79 -38.27
CA ASN A 313 109.20 53.04 -37.57
C ASN A 313 110.38 52.39 -38.30
N ALA A 314 110.24 51.15 -38.78
CA ALA A 314 111.29 50.48 -39.54
C ALA A 314 111.61 51.22 -40.85
N ARG A 315 110.60 51.70 -41.58
CA ARG A 315 110.79 52.53 -42.79
C ARG A 315 111.48 53.86 -42.47
N LEU A 316 111.10 54.52 -41.39
CA LEU A 316 111.74 55.77 -40.96
C LEU A 316 113.19 55.54 -40.56
N GLN A 317 113.47 54.42 -39.90
CA GLN A 317 114.82 54.05 -39.50
C GLN A 317 115.71 53.74 -40.72
N GLU A 318 115.21 52.99 -41.70
CA GLU A 318 115.89 52.77 -42.99
C GLU A 318 116.18 54.10 -43.70
N ARG A 319 115.22 55.02 -43.69
CA ARG A 319 115.39 56.35 -44.29
C ARG A 319 116.44 57.19 -43.55
N CYS A 320 116.49 57.12 -42.22
CA CYS A 320 117.54 57.73 -41.43
C CYS A 320 118.93 57.15 -41.75
N GLU A 321 119.04 55.82 -41.90
CA GLU A 321 120.28 55.15 -42.30
C GLU A 321 120.72 55.56 -43.72
N GLN A 322 119.79 55.64 -44.67
CA GLN A 322 120.06 56.15 -46.02
C GLN A 322 120.56 57.61 -45.99
N LEU A 323 119.94 58.46 -45.17
CA LEU A 323 120.37 59.86 -45.00
C LEU A 323 121.74 59.96 -44.34
N GLN A 324 122.06 59.09 -43.37
CA GLN A 324 123.39 59.01 -42.78
C GLN A 324 124.44 58.56 -43.80
N GLN A 325 124.12 57.58 -44.66
CA GLN A 325 125.00 57.16 -45.75
C GLN A 325 125.20 58.28 -46.78
N GLN A 326 124.15 59.03 -47.11
CA GLN A 326 124.25 60.20 -47.97
C GLN A 326 125.10 61.31 -47.34
N LEU A 327 124.96 61.55 -46.04
CA LEU A 327 125.80 62.46 -45.28
C LEU A 327 127.25 62.00 -45.29
N ALA A 328 127.54 60.74 -44.97
CA ALA A 328 128.90 60.19 -45.01
C ALA A 328 129.52 60.27 -46.42
N LYS A 329 128.71 60.04 -47.46
CA LYS A 329 129.13 60.21 -48.86
C LYS A 329 129.40 61.66 -49.20
N ALA A 330 128.55 62.59 -48.77
CA ALA A 330 128.73 64.03 -48.96
C ALA A 330 129.94 64.56 -48.16
N GLU A 331 130.15 64.07 -46.94
CA GLU A 331 131.33 64.36 -46.13
C GLU A 331 132.61 63.82 -46.79
N GLY A 332 132.56 62.61 -47.35
CA GLY A 332 133.64 62.06 -48.17
C GLY A 332 133.91 62.92 -49.41
N GLN A 333 132.86 63.40 -50.10
CA GLN A 333 132.99 64.33 -51.22
C GLN A 333 133.56 65.68 -50.79
N ILE A 334 133.16 66.22 -49.63
CA ILE A 334 133.73 67.44 -49.06
C ILE A 334 135.19 67.23 -48.70
N GLN A 335 135.57 66.05 -48.22
CA GLN A 335 136.96 65.71 -47.90
C GLN A 335 137.81 65.63 -49.17
N VAL A 336 137.31 64.97 -50.22
CA VAL A 336 137.94 64.98 -51.55
C VAL A 336 138.05 66.41 -52.07
N LEU A 337 136.98 67.22 -51.99
CA LEU A 337 137.01 68.63 -52.39
C LEU A 337 137.97 69.48 -51.53
N ARG A 338 138.23 69.11 -50.27
CA ARG A 338 139.23 69.77 -49.42
C ARG A 338 140.65 69.41 -49.85
N GLU A 339 140.88 68.16 -50.24
CA GLU A 339 142.15 67.69 -50.81
C GLU A 339 142.39 68.26 -52.21
N GLU A 340 141.36 68.30 -53.04
CA GLU A 340 141.34 69.00 -54.33
C GLU A 340 141.55 70.51 -54.12
N LYS A 341 140.93 71.13 -53.11
CA LYS A 341 141.18 72.53 -52.77
C LYS A 341 142.60 72.74 -52.27
N ALA A 342 143.20 71.80 -51.54
CA ALA A 342 144.60 71.89 -51.11
C ALA A 342 145.55 71.79 -52.32
N THR A 343 145.28 70.87 -53.25
CA THR A 343 146.04 70.75 -54.50
C THR A 343 145.78 71.93 -55.46
N TYR A 344 144.57 72.50 -55.47
CA TYR A 344 144.25 73.75 -56.16
C TYR A 344 144.93 74.95 -55.50
N LYS A 345 145.05 75.00 -54.17
CA LYS A 345 145.80 76.06 -53.46
C LYS A 345 147.28 76.00 -53.82
N GLU A 346 147.81 74.81 -54.00
CA GLU A 346 149.18 74.58 -54.46
C GLU A 346 149.35 74.92 -55.96
N ARG A 347 148.36 74.62 -56.81
CA ARG A 347 148.28 75.14 -58.19
C ARG A 347 148.08 76.65 -58.26
N CYS A 348 147.35 77.26 -57.34
CA CYS A 348 147.16 78.72 -57.28
C CYS A 348 148.46 79.41 -56.87
N ARG A 349 149.27 78.83 -55.97
CA ARG A 349 150.65 79.32 -55.73
C ARG A 349 151.55 79.21 -56.97
N GLN A 350 151.28 78.27 -57.87
CA GLN A 350 152.00 78.13 -59.14
C GLN A 350 151.47 79.08 -60.23
N LEU A 351 150.17 79.41 -60.20
CA LEU A 351 149.51 80.28 -61.18
C LEU A 351 149.54 81.77 -60.79
N GLU A 352 149.79 82.12 -59.52
CA GLU A 352 150.03 83.50 -59.05
C GLU A 352 151.37 84.11 -59.55
N ARG A 353 152.18 83.34 -60.31
CA ARG A 353 153.34 83.84 -61.08
C ARG A 353 153.02 84.25 -62.53
N GLY A 354 151.76 84.26 -62.96
CA GLY A 354 151.41 84.64 -64.34
C GLY A 354 150.04 85.29 -64.48
N ALA A 355 150.05 86.61 -64.64
CA ALA A 355 149.02 87.48 -65.22
C ALA A 355 147.69 87.64 -64.45
N THR A 356 147.34 88.79 -63.87
CA THR A 356 146.95 90.10 -64.45
C THR A 356 145.75 90.10 -65.42
N SER A 357 144.76 90.97 -65.10
CA SER A 357 143.71 91.59 -65.94
C SER A 357 142.28 90.96 -66.03
N PRO A 358 141.22 91.77 -66.33
CA PRO A 358 139.91 91.70 -65.65
C PRO A 358 138.65 91.60 -66.56
N ARG A 359 137.48 91.39 -65.90
CA ARG A 359 136.11 91.94 -66.18
C ARG A 359 135.07 91.24 -67.13
N THR A 360 133.90 90.92 -66.54
CA THR A 360 132.46 91.16 -66.97
C THR A 360 131.76 90.27 -68.06
N PRO A 361 130.40 90.30 -68.25
CA PRO A 361 129.26 89.86 -67.39
C PRO A 361 128.16 89.05 -68.18
N SER A 362 126.95 88.85 -67.60
CA SER A 362 125.60 88.92 -68.27
C SER A 362 124.72 87.65 -68.48
N ILE A 363 123.44 87.78 -68.03
CA ILE A 363 122.14 87.31 -68.62
C ILE A 363 121.75 85.81 -68.48
N ARG A 364 120.73 85.43 -67.67
CA ARG A 364 119.23 85.46 -67.84
C ARG A 364 118.70 84.08 -68.30
N SER A 365 117.73 83.51 -67.57
CA SER A 365 116.34 83.18 -68.02
C SER A 365 116.12 81.66 -67.80
N SER A 366 114.98 81.05 -67.45
CA SER A 366 113.60 81.41 -67.06
C SER A 366 112.78 80.10 -66.99
N LEU A 367 111.71 80.06 -66.18
CA LEU A 367 110.45 79.27 -66.37
C LEU A 367 110.57 77.72 -66.42
N THR A 368 109.66 76.89 -65.90
CA THR A 368 108.17 76.86 -66.00
C THR A 368 107.65 75.79 -64.99
N GLN A 369 106.56 76.04 -64.25
CA GLN A 369 105.22 75.37 -64.32
C GLN A 369 105.20 73.84 -64.03
N GLN A 370 104.27 73.25 -63.28
CA GLN A 370 102.81 73.46 -63.18
C GLN A 370 102.26 72.65 -61.97
N GLY A 371 101.17 73.11 -61.34
CA GLY A 371 100.29 72.30 -60.45
C GLY A 371 99.37 71.36 -61.27
N PRO A 372 98.20 70.87 -60.78
CA PRO A 372 97.36 71.41 -59.69
C PRO A 372 96.71 70.36 -58.75
N THR A 373 95.96 70.87 -57.76
CA THR A 373 94.98 70.24 -56.84
C THR A 373 93.59 70.10 -57.53
N PRO A 374 92.40 69.92 -56.89
CA PRO A 374 91.96 69.54 -55.52
C PRO A 374 90.72 68.57 -55.48
N SER A 375 90.02 68.47 -54.31
CA SER A 375 88.55 68.27 -54.10
C SER A 375 88.03 66.84 -53.85
N VAL A 376 87.01 66.47 -53.04
CA VAL A 376 86.19 66.96 -51.88
C VAL A 376 85.20 65.80 -51.52
N ASP A 377 84.73 65.69 -50.24
CA ASP A 377 83.53 64.99 -49.69
C ASP A 377 83.39 63.44 -49.78
N ALA A 378 82.56 62.70 -49.03
CA ALA A 378 81.89 62.70 -47.70
C ALA A 378 80.94 61.46 -47.69
N ALA A 379 80.62 60.89 -46.49
CA ALA A 379 79.49 59.95 -46.20
C ALA A 379 79.56 58.53 -46.85
N SER A 380 78.88 57.44 -46.45
CA SER A 380 78.09 56.97 -45.28
C SER A 380 77.59 55.55 -45.67
N GLY A 381 77.59 54.57 -44.74
CA GLY A 381 76.51 53.54 -44.62
C GLY A 381 76.60 52.16 -45.33
N GLY A 382 76.30 51.10 -44.54
CA GLY A 382 75.48 49.90 -44.90
C GLY A 382 76.21 48.65 -45.45
N GLN A 383 76.29 47.53 -44.71
CA GLN A 383 75.40 46.32 -44.75
C GLN A 383 75.29 45.63 -46.14
N GLU A 384 75.28 44.31 -46.36
CA GLU A 384 75.38 43.04 -45.64
C GLU A 384 75.30 41.94 -46.76
N PRO A 385 75.94 40.77 -46.68
CA PRO A 385 75.79 39.73 -47.72
C PRO A 385 74.63 38.76 -47.42
N LYS A 386 73.89 38.36 -48.47
CA LYS A 386 72.71 37.46 -48.40
C LYS A 386 72.93 36.19 -49.22
N LEU A 387 73.10 35.07 -48.53
CA LEU A 387 73.04 33.65 -48.93
C LEU A 387 72.52 32.94 -47.66
N THR A 388 71.53 32.06 -47.60
CA THR A 388 71.26 30.81 -48.34
C THR A 388 69.91 30.23 -47.85
N GLU A 389 69.37 29.25 -48.60
CA GLU A 389 68.53 28.11 -48.17
C GLU A 389 67.11 28.34 -47.59
N GLU A 390 66.08 27.77 -48.25
CA GLU A 390 65.19 26.79 -47.58
C GLU A 390 64.37 25.93 -48.55
N LEU A 391 64.43 24.61 -48.32
CA LEU A 391 63.59 23.51 -48.79
C LEU A 391 62.16 23.65 -48.19
N GLY A 392 61.06 22.99 -48.57
CA GLY A 392 60.76 21.87 -49.45
C GLY A 392 59.37 21.27 -49.10
N TYR A 393 58.89 20.38 -49.98
CA TYR A 393 57.90 19.29 -49.77
C TYR A 393 56.40 19.59 -49.58
N VAL A 394 55.44 18.72 -49.94
CA VAL A 394 55.18 17.77 -51.06
C VAL A 394 53.73 17.31 -50.83
N LEU A 395 52.96 17.18 -51.91
CA LEU A 395 51.55 16.80 -51.97
C LEU A 395 51.35 15.27 -51.85
N VAL A 396 50.43 14.87 -50.97
CA VAL A 396 49.33 13.87 -51.13
C VAL A 396 49.63 12.53 -51.82
N ASP A 397 49.51 11.43 -51.07
CA ASP A 397 48.69 10.26 -51.47
C ASP A 397 48.44 9.35 -50.26
N ASP A 398 47.19 8.88 -50.09
CA ASP A 398 46.86 7.62 -49.40
C ASP A 398 45.39 7.28 -49.66
N GLY A 399 45.18 6.57 -50.78
CA GLY A 399 43.96 5.83 -51.05
C GLY A 399 43.88 4.57 -50.19
N VAL A 400 42.84 4.48 -49.36
CA VAL A 400 42.45 3.24 -48.69
C VAL A 400 41.12 2.78 -49.26
N ALA A 401 41.21 1.75 -50.10
CA ALA A 401 40.09 1.00 -50.63
C ALA A 401 39.40 0.19 -49.50
N SER A 402 38.15 0.54 -49.20
CA SER A 402 37.26 -0.27 -48.36
C SER A 402 36.60 -1.37 -49.20
N SER A 403 37.12 -2.58 -49.07
CA SER A 403 36.50 -3.81 -49.56
C SER A 403 35.65 -4.42 -48.45
N SER A 404 34.34 -4.19 -48.48
CA SER A 404 33.37 -4.82 -47.57
C SER A 404 33.06 -6.24 -48.02
N ALA A 405 33.65 -7.22 -47.33
CA ALA A 405 33.27 -8.62 -47.42
C ALA A 405 31.97 -8.85 -46.63
N TRP A 406 30.91 -9.24 -47.32
CA TRP A 406 29.67 -9.73 -46.70
C TRP A 406 29.92 -11.08 -46.02
N SER A 407 29.92 -11.05 -44.69
CA SER A 407 30.00 -12.24 -43.85
C SER A 407 28.60 -12.85 -43.72
N CYS A 408 28.34 -13.91 -44.48
CA CYS A 408 27.16 -14.75 -44.34
C CYS A 408 27.27 -15.62 -43.07
N SER A 409 26.64 -15.20 -41.98
CA SER A 409 26.47 -16.02 -40.78
C SER A 409 25.02 -16.53 -40.65
N SER A 410 24.85 -17.83 -40.91
CA SER A 410 24.01 -18.79 -40.16
C SER A 410 22.54 -18.44 -39.84
N TRP A 411 21.70 -18.53 -40.85
CA TRP A 411 20.23 -18.59 -40.95
C TRP A 411 19.38 -19.54 -40.05
N PHE A 412 19.87 -20.09 -38.92
CA PHE A 412 19.04 -20.97 -38.05
C PHE A 412 19.13 -20.66 -36.55
N SER A 413 19.26 -19.38 -36.18
CA SER A 413 19.04 -18.97 -34.80
C SER A 413 17.64 -18.34 -34.68
N VAL A 414 16.60 -19.18 -34.68
CA VAL A 414 15.25 -18.72 -34.34
C VAL A 414 15.22 -18.43 -32.84
N GLN A 415 15.53 -17.19 -32.47
CA GLN A 415 15.18 -16.54 -31.20
C GLN A 415 15.73 -15.09 -31.19
N PRO A 416 15.12 -14.11 -30.48
CA PRO A 416 13.86 -14.17 -29.73
C PRO A 416 12.87 -13.02 -30.06
N ASP A 417 11.59 -13.24 -29.78
CA ASP A 417 10.51 -12.24 -29.84
C ASP A 417 10.69 -11.19 -28.74
N CYS A 418 11.62 -10.27 -28.94
CA CYS A 418 12.06 -9.36 -27.87
C CYS A 418 11.35 -8.01 -27.88
N PHE A 419 11.00 -7.54 -26.68
CA PHE A 419 10.39 -6.24 -26.39
C PHE A 419 11.44 -5.25 -25.85
N MET A 420 11.20 -3.94 -25.92
CA MET A 420 12.09 -2.96 -25.27
C MET A 420 11.91 -2.94 -23.74
N PRO A 421 12.94 -2.64 -22.93
CA PRO A 421 12.82 -2.57 -21.47
C PRO A 421 11.85 -1.49 -20.96
N ASP A 422 11.64 -0.44 -21.76
CA ASP A 422 10.71 0.65 -21.49
C ASP A 422 9.34 0.48 -22.18
N ALA A 423 9.14 -0.62 -22.91
CA ALA A 423 7.84 -1.00 -23.47
C ALA A 423 6.81 -1.10 -22.34
N ILE A 424 5.62 -0.55 -22.54
CA ILE A 424 4.57 -0.53 -21.54
C ILE A 424 3.54 -1.61 -21.85
N PHE A 425 3.21 -2.38 -20.82
CA PHE A 425 2.26 -3.47 -20.83
C PHE A 425 1.06 -3.10 -19.99
N LYS A 426 -0.13 -3.37 -20.53
CA LYS A 426 -1.39 -3.26 -19.79
C LYS A 426 -1.52 -4.45 -18.86
N THR A 427 -1.66 -4.21 -17.57
CA THR A 427 -1.79 -5.25 -16.54
C THR A 427 -3.09 -5.06 -15.77
N ARG A 428 -3.61 -6.14 -15.16
CA ARG A 428 -4.88 -6.10 -14.43
C ARG A 428 -4.70 -6.73 -13.06
N SER A 429 -5.11 -6.01 -12.01
CA SER A 429 -5.18 -6.54 -10.64
C SER A 429 -6.61 -6.34 -10.13
N GLY A 430 -7.37 -7.43 -10.09
CA GLY A 430 -8.80 -7.39 -9.84
C GLY A 430 -9.55 -6.63 -10.94
N ARG A 431 -10.20 -5.51 -10.59
CA ARG A 431 -10.97 -4.67 -11.53
C ARG A 431 -10.22 -3.43 -12.01
N ILE A 432 -8.97 -3.24 -11.57
CA ILE A 432 -8.20 -2.04 -11.86
C ILE A 432 -7.13 -2.39 -12.88
N GLU A 433 -7.14 -1.66 -13.99
CA GLU A 433 -6.10 -1.71 -15.01
C GLU A 433 -4.96 -0.78 -14.59
N HIS A 434 -3.73 -1.28 -14.70
CA HIS A 434 -2.52 -0.51 -14.47
C HIS A 434 -1.54 -0.77 -15.61
N PHE A 435 -0.45 -0.02 -15.64
CA PHE A 435 0.53 -0.08 -16.71
C PHE A 435 1.91 -0.33 -16.09
N LEU A 436 2.58 -1.40 -16.51
CA LEU A 436 3.93 -1.75 -16.07
C LEU A 436 4.89 -1.66 -17.25
N LYS A 437 6.13 -1.22 -17.00
CA LYS A 437 7.18 -1.29 -18.01
C LYS A 437 7.70 -2.72 -18.10
N GLY A 438 8.24 -3.11 -19.24
CA GLY A 438 8.82 -4.44 -19.46
C GLY A 438 9.84 -4.80 -18.39
N ARG A 439 10.72 -3.87 -18.01
CA ARG A 439 11.73 -4.07 -16.95
C ARG A 439 11.15 -4.30 -15.56
N ASP A 440 9.90 -3.89 -15.33
CA ASP A 440 9.21 -4.03 -14.05
C ASP A 440 8.36 -5.31 -14.01
N LEU A 441 8.21 -6.02 -15.14
CA LEU A 441 7.53 -7.31 -15.19
C LEU A 441 8.38 -8.38 -14.50
N GLN A 442 7.71 -9.23 -13.75
CA GLN A 442 8.28 -10.39 -13.07
C GLN A 442 7.50 -11.65 -13.42
N LYS A 443 8.08 -12.83 -13.21
CA LYS A 443 7.33 -14.09 -13.33
C LYS A 443 6.05 -14.03 -12.48
N GLY A 444 4.93 -14.46 -13.06
CA GLY A 444 3.61 -14.38 -12.43
C GLY A 444 2.86 -13.06 -12.63
N SER A 445 3.48 -12.05 -13.26
CA SER A 445 2.78 -10.82 -13.62
C SER A 445 1.66 -11.12 -14.61
N GLN A 446 0.49 -10.50 -14.42
CA GLN A 446 -0.68 -10.68 -15.28
C GLN A 446 -0.81 -9.51 -16.27
N VAL A 447 -0.62 -9.81 -17.55
CA VAL A 447 -0.68 -8.88 -18.68
C VAL A 447 -1.98 -9.11 -19.45
N VAL A 448 -2.63 -8.06 -19.94
CA VAL A 448 -3.85 -8.15 -20.74
C VAL A 448 -3.46 -8.44 -22.19
N ALA A 449 -4.05 -9.47 -22.80
CA ALA A 449 -3.85 -9.80 -24.21
C ALA A 449 -4.44 -8.72 -25.15
N GLY A 450 -4.15 -8.82 -26.44
CA GLY A 450 -4.64 -7.91 -27.48
C GLY A 450 -6.16 -7.91 -27.65
N ASP A 451 -6.86 -8.93 -27.14
CA ASP A 451 -8.33 -8.98 -27.10
C ASP A 451 -8.95 -8.09 -26.00
N GLY A 452 -8.13 -7.54 -25.08
CA GLY A 452 -8.58 -6.71 -23.96
C GLY A 452 -9.25 -7.49 -22.80
N GLU A 453 -9.45 -8.80 -22.95
CA GLU A 453 -10.20 -9.65 -22.04
C GLU A 453 -9.32 -10.70 -21.36
N THR A 454 -8.51 -11.42 -22.15
CA THR A 454 -7.70 -12.53 -21.67
C THR A 454 -6.50 -12.04 -20.87
N LEU A 455 -6.24 -12.65 -19.71
CA LEU A 455 -5.07 -12.39 -18.90
C LEU A 455 -4.00 -13.45 -19.19
N LEU A 456 -2.82 -12.97 -19.57
CA LEU A 456 -1.63 -13.77 -19.81
C LEU A 456 -0.72 -13.68 -18.59
N GLU A 457 -0.18 -14.81 -18.17
CA GLU A 457 0.83 -14.85 -17.12
C GLU A 457 2.23 -14.80 -17.72
N VAL A 458 3.11 -13.98 -17.15
CA VAL A 458 4.54 -14.02 -17.47
C VAL A 458 5.12 -15.33 -16.90
N ALA A 459 5.31 -16.33 -17.77
CA ALA A 459 5.62 -17.70 -17.37
C ALA A 459 7.06 -17.88 -16.83
N LEU A 460 7.99 -17.09 -17.37
CA LEU A 460 9.41 -17.09 -17.01
C LEU A 460 9.87 -15.69 -16.62
N PRO A 461 10.88 -15.54 -15.73
CA PRO A 461 11.47 -14.24 -15.45
C PRO A 461 11.99 -13.61 -16.76
N PRO A 462 11.64 -12.34 -17.07
CA PRO A 462 12.11 -11.68 -18.29
C PRO A 462 13.64 -11.74 -18.40
N GLU A 463 14.14 -12.22 -19.54
CA GLU A 463 15.57 -12.34 -19.81
C GLU A 463 16.03 -11.10 -20.59
N ILE A 464 17.07 -10.41 -20.09
CA ILE A 464 17.69 -9.29 -20.80
C ILE A 464 18.66 -9.84 -21.83
N CYS A 465 18.43 -9.52 -23.11
CA CYS A 465 19.29 -9.85 -24.22
C CYS A 465 19.85 -8.56 -24.86
N LEU A 466 20.98 -8.66 -25.55
CA LEU A 466 21.52 -7.58 -26.37
C LEU A 466 21.10 -7.79 -27.82
N ALA A 467 20.55 -6.76 -28.45
CA ALA A 467 20.24 -6.72 -29.87
C ALA A 467 21.09 -5.66 -30.56
N THR A 468 21.54 -5.94 -31.79
CA THR A 468 22.35 -5.01 -32.60
C THR A 468 21.50 -4.06 -33.45
N GLU A 469 20.22 -4.38 -33.60
CA GLU A 469 19.28 -3.66 -34.46
C GLU A 469 17.88 -3.67 -33.86
N VAL A 470 17.17 -2.55 -34.01
CA VAL A 470 15.75 -2.40 -33.69
C VAL A 470 15.01 -1.76 -34.85
N VAL A 471 13.70 -2.04 -34.94
CA VAL A 471 12.79 -1.43 -35.92
C VAL A 471 11.71 -0.64 -35.20
N ASP A 472 11.54 0.61 -35.62
CA ASP A 472 10.46 1.50 -35.21
C ASP A 472 9.34 1.42 -36.24
N LEU A 473 8.20 0.85 -35.84
CA LEU A 473 6.97 0.80 -36.62
C LEU A 473 6.03 1.91 -36.18
N GLN A 474 5.47 2.64 -37.15
CA GLN A 474 4.49 3.71 -36.91
C GLN A 474 3.24 3.41 -37.73
N ALA A 475 2.08 3.34 -37.08
CA ALA A 475 0.77 3.16 -37.72
C ALA A 475 -0.26 4.05 -37.03
N GLY A 476 -0.91 4.94 -37.79
CA GLY A 476 -1.82 5.94 -37.23
C GLY A 476 -1.12 6.86 -36.23
N GLY A 477 -1.51 6.78 -34.95
CA GLY A 477 -0.86 7.48 -33.83
C GLY A 477 -0.01 6.59 -32.92
N ALA A 478 0.04 5.28 -33.20
CA ALA A 478 0.77 4.32 -32.39
C ALA A 478 2.22 4.18 -32.89
N MET A 479 3.13 3.90 -31.95
CA MET A 479 4.52 3.57 -32.24
C MET A 479 4.92 2.31 -31.48
N LEU A 480 5.57 1.38 -32.18
CA LEU A 480 6.11 0.15 -31.63
C LEU A 480 7.59 0.04 -31.99
N ARG A 481 8.45 -0.05 -30.98
CA ARG A 481 9.88 -0.32 -31.13
C ARG A 481 10.17 -1.74 -30.68
N VAL A 482 10.67 -2.59 -31.57
CA VAL A 482 10.94 -4.02 -31.32
C VAL A 482 12.15 -4.51 -32.13
N THR A 483 12.57 -5.75 -31.91
CA THR A 483 13.60 -6.39 -32.75
C THR A 483 13.04 -6.78 -34.13
N PRO A 484 13.88 -6.90 -35.19
CA PRO A 484 13.41 -7.25 -36.54
C PRO A 484 12.66 -8.59 -36.63
N ASP A 485 12.98 -9.55 -35.77
CA ASP A 485 12.34 -10.87 -35.78
C ASP A 485 11.02 -10.91 -35.00
N HIS A 486 10.66 -9.82 -34.29
CA HIS A 486 9.47 -9.76 -33.45
C HIS A 486 8.18 -9.95 -34.29
N PRO A 487 7.28 -10.88 -33.94
CA PRO A 487 6.07 -11.15 -34.69
C PRO A 487 5.05 -10.03 -34.49
N VAL A 488 4.61 -9.45 -35.60
CA VAL A 488 3.58 -8.40 -35.60
C VAL A 488 2.32 -8.94 -36.25
N GLN A 489 1.18 -8.67 -35.62
CA GLN A 489 -0.12 -9.08 -36.08
C GLN A 489 -0.56 -8.26 -37.31
N VAL A 490 -0.84 -8.95 -38.42
CA VAL A 490 -1.26 -8.37 -39.70
C VAL A 490 -2.62 -8.97 -40.11
N PRO A 491 -3.59 -8.15 -40.54
CA PRO A 491 -4.86 -8.67 -41.06
C PRO A 491 -4.65 -9.47 -42.37
N ASP A 492 -5.50 -10.45 -42.64
CA ASP A 492 -5.48 -11.18 -43.92
C ASP A 492 -5.71 -10.21 -45.10
N ALA A 493 -5.36 -10.60 -46.32
CA ALA A 493 -5.52 -9.81 -47.55
C ALA A 493 -6.97 -9.35 -47.83
N ARG A 494 -7.96 -9.96 -47.14
CA ARG A 494 -9.38 -9.60 -47.19
C ARG A 494 -9.79 -8.56 -46.13
N GLY A 495 -8.88 -8.20 -45.21
CA GLY A 495 -9.16 -7.40 -44.04
C GLY A 495 -9.94 -8.13 -42.94
N GLU A 496 -10.11 -9.46 -43.05
CA GLU A 496 -10.80 -10.28 -42.06
C GLU A 496 -9.84 -10.63 -40.91
N LEU A 497 -10.26 -10.35 -39.66
CA LEU A 497 -9.46 -10.60 -38.44
C LEU A 497 -9.49 -12.07 -37.99
N ASP A 498 -10.34 -12.91 -38.57
CA ASP A 498 -10.53 -14.31 -38.17
C ASP A 498 -9.31 -15.20 -38.49
N LYS A 499 -8.43 -14.74 -39.39
CA LYS A 499 -7.17 -15.41 -39.71
C LYS A 499 -6.01 -14.48 -39.39
N ILE A 500 -5.52 -14.61 -38.18
CA ILE A 500 -4.40 -13.84 -37.69
C ILE A 500 -3.12 -14.35 -38.38
N LEU A 501 -2.47 -13.49 -39.17
CA LEU A 501 -1.14 -13.74 -39.72
C LEU A 501 -0.12 -12.97 -38.89
N TYR A 502 1.00 -13.61 -38.59
CA TYR A 502 2.13 -12.99 -37.91
C TYR A 502 3.27 -12.82 -38.91
N ILE A 503 3.71 -11.58 -39.09
CA ILE A 503 4.83 -11.23 -39.96
C ILE A 503 5.93 -10.62 -39.09
N PRO A 504 7.21 -11.03 -39.22
CA PRO A 504 8.31 -10.40 -38.50
C PRO A 504 8.39 -8.89 -38.81
N ALA A 505 8.63 -8.09 -37.78
CA ALA A 505 8.65 -6.63 -37.86
C ALA A 505 9.61 -6.10 -38.95
N GLY A 506 10.74 -6.77 -39.16
CA GLY A 506 11.73 -6.42 -40.18
C GLY A 506 11.33 -6.73 -41.63
N GLN A 507 10.25 -7.48 -41.84
CA GLN A 507 9.70 -7.76 -43.18
C GLN A 507 8.59 -6.79 -43.58
N LEU A 508 8.06 -6.03 -42.62
CA LEU A 508 7.01 -5.05 -42.85
C LEU A 508 7.54 -3.82 -43.59
N LYS A 509 6.68 -3.25 -44.44
CA LYS A 509 6.96 -2.07 -45.26
C LYS A 509 5.91 -1.00 -45.00
N VAL A 510 6.28 0.24 -45.29
CA VAL A 510 5.33 1.37 -45.31
C VAL A 510 4.20 1.03 -46.30
N GLY A 511 2.96 1.14 -45.84
CA GLY A 511 1.75 0.73 -46.58
C GLY A 511 1.20 -0.65 -46.20
N ASP A 512 1.96 -1.51 -45.52
CA ASP A 512 1.41 -2.76 -44.98
C ASP A 512 0.45 -2.44 -43.81
N SER A 513 -0.65 -3.17 -43.69
CA SER A 513 -1.63 -3.00 -42.60
C SER A 513 -1.21 -3.80 -41.36
N VAL A 514 -1.37 -3.23 -40.17
CA VAL A 514 -1.14 -3.88 -38.87
C VAL A 514 -2.36 -3.70 -37.97
N VAL A 515 -2.58 -4.59 -37.02
CA VAL A 515 -3.70 -4.50 -36.06
C VAL A 515 -3.29 -3.67 -34.84
N LEU A 516 -4.05 -2.62 -34.52
CA LEU A 516 -3.85 -1.77 -33.34
C LEU A 516 -4.48 -2.38 -32.08
N ASP A 517 -4.19 -1.81 -30.91
CA ASP A 517 -4.78 -2.21 -29.62
C ASP A 517 -6.30 -2.02 -29.56
N SER A 518 -6.85 -1.13 -30.39
CA SER A 518 -8.30 -0.97 -30.59
C SER A 518 -8.95 -2.13 -31.37
N GLY A 519 -8.15 -3.03 -31.94
CA GLY A 519 -8.59 -4.07 -32.87
C GLY A 519 -8.78 -3.56 -34.32
N GLU A 520 -8.56 -2.28 -34.58
CA GLU A 520 -8.65 -1.70 -35.92
C GLU A 520 -7.37 -1.94 -36.72
N ALA A 521 -7.50 -2.20 -38.02
CA ALA A 521 -6.36 -2.27 -38.93
C ALA A 521 -5.91 -0.86 -39.34
N ALA A 522 -4.61 -0.59 -39.29
CA ALA A 522 -4.01 0.66 -39.72
C ALA A 522 -2.79 0.42 -40.60
N GLU A 523 -2.64 1.20 -41.68
CA GLU A 523 -1.45 1.15 -42.53
C GLU A 523 -0.24 1.72 -41.81
N LEU A 524 0.92 1.09 -42.00
CA LEU A 524 2.20 1.58 -41.53
C LEU A 524 2.56 2.86 -42.29
N THR A 525 2.66 3.97 -41.56
CA THR A 525 3.10 5.27 -42.07
C THR A 525 4.62 5.41 -42.01
N GLY A 526 5.31 4.59 -41.20
CA GLY A 526 6.76 4.63 -41.05
C GLY A 526 7.33 3.30 -40.59
N VAL A 527 8.44 2.89 -41.21
CA VAL A 527 9.26 1.75 -40.80
C VAL A 527 10.71 2.24 -40.80
N ASN A 528 11.32 2.36 -39.63
CA ASN A 528 12.67 2.89 -39.48
C ASN A 528 13.58 1.91 -38.74
N PHE A 529 14.63 1.43 -39.42
CA PHE A 529 15.63 0.54 -38.85
C PHE A 529 16.74 1.35 -38.18
N GLN A 530 17.09 0.98 -36.95
CA GLN A 530 18.18 1.57 -36.21
C GLN A 530 19.19 0.49 -35.84
N ALA A 531 20.36 0.52 -36.47
CA ALA A 531 21.51 -0.30 -36.09
C ALA A 531 22.15 0.30 -34.82
N THR A 532 21.54 0.05 -33.67
CA THR A 532 22.01 0.51 -32.36
C THR A 532 22.00 -0.67 -31.41
N GLU A 533 23.12 -0.90 -30.74
CA GLU A 533 23.18 -1.89 -29.67
C GLU A 533 22.25 -1.46 -28.52
N CYS A 534 21.26 -2.28 -28.22
CA CYS A 534 20.32 -2.01 -27.13
C CYS A 534 19.97 -3.27 -26.36
N GLU A 535 19.63 -3.06 -25.09
CA GLU A 535 19.02 -4.09 -24.26
C GLU A 535 17.57 -4.31 -24.70
N VAL A 536 17.19 -5.57 -24.81
CA VAL A 536 15.83 -6.01 -25.13
C VAL A 536 15.43 -7.12 -24.14
N LEU A 537 14.13 -7.31 -23.94
CA LEU A 537 13.55 -8.27 -23.02
C LEU A 537 12.89 -9.40 -23.80
N LYS A 538 13.33 -10.62 -23.54
CA LYS A 538 12.64 -11.83 -23.96
C LYS A 538 11.63 -12.21 -22.88
N ILE A 539 10.35 -12.08 -23.22
CA ILE A 539 9.23 -12.33 -22.31
C ILE A 539 8.40 -13.48 -22.88
N VAL A 540 8.12 -14.49 -22.04
CA VAL A 540 7.29 -15.63 -22.41
C VAL A 540 5.96 -15.52 -21.68
N PHE A 541 4.87 -15.48 -22.45
CA PHE A 541 3.50 -15.43 -21.95
C PHE A 541 2.84 -16.82 -21.99
N GLU A 542 1.97 -17.10 -21.03
CA GLU A 542 1.13 -18.30 -21.02
C GLU A 542 -0.34 -17.90 -20.75
N PRO A 543 -1.27 -18.12 -21.72
CA PRO A 543 -1.04 -18.67 -23.06
C PRO A 543 -0.24 -17.72 -23.99
N ASP A 544 0.33 -18.27 -25.06
CA ASP A 544 1.05 -17.52 -26.08
C ASP A 544 0.07 -16.81 -27.02
N LEU A 545 -0.33 -15.59 -26.62
CA LEU A 545 -1.27 -14.73 -27.33
C LEU A 545 -0.65 -13.34 -27.55
N PRO A 546 -1.08 -12.61 -28.60
CA PRO A 546 -0.55 -11.28 -28.88
C PRO A 546 -0.88 -10.33 -27.72
N VAL A 547 0.06 -9.44 -27.43
CA VAL A 547 -0.07 -8.46 -26.35
C VAL A 547 -0.01 -7.06 -26.95
N ALA A 548 -0.93 -6.19 -26.52
CA ALA A 548 -0.89 -4.78 -26.85
C ALA A 548 0.29 -4.12 -26.11
N VAL A 549 1.33 -3.78 -26.86
CA VAL A 549 2.53 -3.12 -26.36
C VAL A 549 2.61 -1.72 -26.96
N PHE A 550 2.84 -0.73 -26.11
CA PHE A 550 3.03 0.64 -26.56
C PHE A 550 4.28 1.25 -25.94
N SER A 551 4.96 2.08 -26.72
CA SER A 551 6.01 2.95 -26.17
C SER A 551 5.36 4.08 -25.37
N ALA A 552 6.04 4.55 -24.32
CA ALA A 552 5.56 5.72 -23.57
C ALA A 552 5.32 6.88 -24.56
N PRO A 553 4.08 7.39 -24.70
CA PRO A 553 3.84 8.50 -25.62
C PRO A 553 4.66 9.71 -25.15
N PRO A 554 5.05 10.63 -26.05
CA PRO A 554 5.69 11.88 -25.66
C PRO A 554 4.83 12.62 -24.63
N CYS A 555 5.23 12.61 -23.36
CA CYS A 555 4.48 13.25 -22.29
C CYS A 555 4.81 14.74 -22.21
N ILE A 556 3.78 15.58 -22.10
CA ILE A 556 3.96 17.00 -21.78
C ILE A 556 4.39 17.10 -20.31
N GLN A 557 5.54 17.71 -20.05
CA GLN A 557 6.02 17.95 -18.70
C GLN A 557 5.10 18.95 -17.98
N SER A 558 4.39 18.50 -16.95
CA SER A 558 3.62 19.38 -16.06
C SER A 558 4.39 19.66 -14.76
N LYS A 559 4.27 20.87 -14.21
CA LYS A 559 4.77 21.17 -12.85
C LYS A 559 3.81 20.59 -11.81
N GLY A 560 4.32 19.74 -10.92
CA GLY A 560 3.58 19.29 -9.74
C GLY A 560 3.26 20.46 -8.79
N HIS A 561 2.26 20.27 -7.91
CA HIS A 561 1.90 21.27 -6.91
C HIS A 561 3.10 21.52 -5.98
N GLN A 562 3.77 22.66 -6.15
CA GLN A 562 4.80 23.08 -5.20
C GLN A 562 4.11 23.31 -3.86
N LYS A 563 4.38 22.44 -2.87
CA LYS A 563 4.01 22.71 -1.48
C LYS A 563 4.57 24.08 -1.14
N LYS A 564 3.67 25.05 -0.89
CA LYS A 564 4.08 26.38 -0.42
C LYS A 564 4.96 26.16 0.82
N PRO A 565 6.18 26.71 0.87
CA PRO A 565 7.01 26.61 2.06
C PRO A 565 6.19 27.04 3.27
N PRO A 566 6.17 26.26 4.36
CA PRO A 566 5.45 26.64 5.56
C PRO A 566 5.94 28.02 5.98
N ARG A 567 5.04 29.00 5.91
CA ARG A 567 5.32 30.40 6.26
C ARG A 567 5.70 30.39 7.75
N ARG A 568 6.99 30.54 8.03
CA ARG A 568 7.53 30.72 9.38
C ARG A 568 6.92 32.00 9.94
N SER A 569 5.80 31.90 10.65
CA SER A 569 5.22 33.00 11.40
C SER A 569 6.26 33.41 12.44
N GLY A 570 6.84 34.58 12.20
CA GLY A 570 7.84 35.17 13.08
C GLY A 570 7.28 35.33 14.49
N GLU A 571 7.96 34.70 15.43
CA GLU A 571 8.55 35.33 16.61
C GLU A 571 7.95 36.70 17.00
N CYS A 572 6.76 36.67 17.60
CA CYS A 572 6.33 37.76 18.46
C CYS A 572 7.07 37.64 19.78
N ARG A 573 8.17 38.38 19.88
CA ARG A 573 8.75 38.83 21.14
C ARG A 573 7.70 39.59 21.95
N LYS A 574 7.40 39.12 23.16
CA LYS A 574 6.95 39.85 24.36
C LYS A 574 7.00 38.82 25.48
N GLY A 575 7.87 38.87 26.47
CA GLY A 575 8.29 40.04 27.23
C GLY A 575 7.67 39.93 28.62
N ALA A 576 8.55 39.75 29.62
CA ALA A 576 8.37 40.09 31.03
C ALA A 576 7.33 39.30 31.87
N GLY A 577 7.88 38.52 32.82
CA GLY A 577 7.66 38.74 34.25
C GLY A 577 6.26 38.49 34.81
N GLY A 578 6.14 37.48 35.65
CA GLY A 578 4.96 37.29 36.50
C GLY A 578 4.99 35.97 37.25
N GLU A 579 5.74 35.92 38.35
CA GLU A 579 5.42 35.06 39.48
C GLU A 579 3.97 35.29 39.90
N GLY A 580 3.20 34.22 40.07
CA GLY A 580 1.98 34.30 40.88
C GLY A 580 0.88 33.30 40.51
N VAL A 581 0.69 32.35 41.43
CA VAL A 581 -0.62 31.93 41.96
C VAL A 581 -1.57 31.15 41.03
N VAL A 582 -1.67 29.85 41.35
CA VAL A 582 -2.89 29.04 41.57
C VAL A 582 -4.21 29.54 40.96
N ASP A 583 -4.79 28.78 40.00
CA ASP A 583 -6.14 28.17 40.12
C ASP A 583 -6.42 27.18 38.96
N PRO A 584 -7.16 26.07 39.17
CA PRO A 584 -7.51 25.10 38.15
C PRO A 584 -9.00 25.15 37.82
N THR A 585 -9.42 25.79 36.72
CA THR A 585 -10.74 25.53 36.11
C THR A 585 -10.85 26.15 34.72
N ASP A 586 -11.59 25.45 33.85
CA ASP A 586 -12.03 25.83 32.50
C ASP A 586 -10.92 26.00 31.44
N GLY A 587 -11.00 25.43 30.25
CA GLY A 587 -12.16 25.18 29.41
C GLY A 587 -11.76 25.60 27.99
N ALA A 588 -12.38 25.00 26.98
CA ALA A 588 -12.18 25.25 25.54
C ALA A 588 -10.99 24.53 24.87
N VAL A 589 -11.19 23.25 24.57
CA VAL A 589 -10.55 22.61 23.40
C VAL A 589 -11.37 22.99 22.18
N SER A 590 -10.87 23.95 21.40
CA SER A 590 -11.40 24.28 20.08
C SER A 590 -11.02 23.18 19.09
N ILE A 591 -11.96 22.28 18.81
CA ILE A 591 -11.91 21.35 17.69
C ILE A 591 -12.58 22.04 16.49
N PRO A 592 -11.93 22.16 15.32
CA PRO A 592 -12.61 22.68 14.14
C PRO A 592 -13.55 21.59 13.59
N ASP A 593 -14.82 21.97 13.41
CA ASP A 593 -15.85 21.20 12.70
C ASP A 593 -15.41 20.87 11.27
N THR A 594 -15.05 19.61 11.02
CA THR A 594 -15.01 19.05 9.66
C THR A 594 -16.28 18.25 9.39
N ALA A 595 -17.22 18.93 8.75
CA ALA A 595 -18.24 18.46 7.82
C ALA A 595 -18.66 16.97 7.91
N VAL A 596 -19.79 16.75 8.59
CA VAL A 596 -20.63 15.57 8.44
C VAL A 596 -21.42 15.70 7.13
N GLY A 597 -21.14 14.82 6.17
CA GLY A 597 -21.87 14.77 4.91
C GLY A 597 -21.48 13.57 4.06
N SER A 598 -21.92 12.38 4.43
CA SER A 598 -22.09 11.30 3.44
C SER A 598 -23.29 10.46 3.80
N ALA A 599 -24.29 10.61 2.94
CA ALA A 599 -25.56 9.93 2.97
C ALA A 599 -25.37 8.41 2.84
N ARG A 600 -26.12 7.69 3.66
CA ARG A 600 -26.43 6.27 3.44
C ARG A 600 -27.19 6.16 2.12
N ILE A 601 -26.64 5.40 1.17
CA ILE A 601 -27.41 4.79 0.09
C ILE A 601 -27.71 3.37 0.58
N GLU A 602 -28.94 3.16 1.02
CA GLU A 602 -29.55 1.84 1.07
C GLU A 602 -29.73 1.36 -0.38
N MET A 603 -29.06 0.27 -0.75
CA MET A 603 -29.45 -0.52 -1.90
C MET A 603 -30.28 -1.69 -1.40
N ASP A 604 -31.59 -1.56 -1.57
CA ASP A 604 -32.50 -2.69 -1.64
C ASP A 604 -32.12 -3.55 -2.86
N LEU A 605 -31.89 -4.84 -2.61
CA LEU A 605 -31.81 -5.88 -3.63
C LEU A 605 -33.19 -6.52 -3.77
N CYS A 606 -33.79 -6.40 -4.96
CA CYS A 606 -34.77 -7.34 -5.50
C CYS A 606 -34.04 -8.32 -6.43
#